data_AF-A0A847E0G4-F1
#
_entry.id   AF-A0A847E0G4-F1
#
_cell.length_a   1.000
_cell.length_b   1.000
_cell.length_c   1.000
_cell.angle_alpha   90.00
_cell.angle_beta   90.00
_cell.angle_gamma   90.00
#
_symmetry.space_group_name_H-M   'P 1'
#
loop_
_entity.id
_entity.type
_entity.pdbx_description
1 polymer ?
#
loop_
_entity_poly.entity_id
_entity_poly.type
_entity_poly.pdbx_seq_one_letter_code
_entity_poly.pdbx_strand_id
1 'polypeptide(L)'
;AAFGSKASLYARVLERYNEIDAIPFQELLRPDRPVAQSLASVLEEAAHRYAADPTAAGCLVLEGTRCNDPQAREAAQALHAAAEEMIRAYVAARHPREADRITDFVGTTMAGMSAKARNGQGLDRLLATARLAGLAIARALAE
;
A
#
# COMPACT_ATOMS: atom_id res chain seq x y z
N ALA A 1 -25.69 -15.34 14.63
CA ALA A 1 -25.41 -14.04 13.97
C ALA A 1 -25.03 -14.29 12.51
N ALA A 2 -25.38 -13.39 11.58
CA ALA A 2 -25.24 -13.59 10.13
C ALA A 2 -23.82 -13.94 9.63
N PHE A 3 -22.78 -13.60 10.40
CA PHE A 3 -21.38 -13.83 10.02
C PHE A 3 -20.67 -14.88 10.87
N GLY A 4 -21.36 -15.55 11.79
CA GLY A 4 -20.77 -16.55 12.69
C GLY A 4 -19.89 -15.94 13.80
N SER A 5 -18.87 -15.16 13.47
CA SER A 5 -17.94 -14.53 14.42
C SER A 5 -17.50 -13.12 13.99
N LYS A 6 -16.90 -12.37 14.92
CA LYS A 6 -16.28 -11.06 14.63
C LYS A 6 -15.11 -11.20 13.65
N ALA A 7 -14.31 -12.26 13.77
CA ALA A 7 -13.19 -12.54 12.87
C ALA A 7 -13.69 -12.84 11.44
N SER A 8 -14.74 -13.65 11.32
CA SER A 8 -15.37 -13.95 10.03
C SER A 8 -15.98 -12.72 9.38
N LEU A 9 -16.62 -11.83 10.16
CA LEU A 9 -17.06 -10.52 9.66
C LEU A 9 -15.87 -9.67 9.18
N TYR A 10 -14.79 -9.60 9.96
CA TYR A 10 -13.61 -8.80 9.61
C TYR A 10 -12.94 -9.30 8.32
N ALA A 11 -12.82 -10.62 8.14
CA ALA A 11 -12.30 -11.21 6.91
C ALA A 11 -13.14 -10.78 5.68
N ARG A 12 -14.48 -10.79 5.79
CA ARG A 12 -15.37 -10.30 4.73
C ARG A 12 -15.22 -8.80 4.44
N VAL A 13 -14.97 -8.00 5.48
CA VAL A 13 -14.69 -6.56 5.30
C VAL A 13 -13.36 -6.36 4.57
N LEU A 14 -12.32 -7.14 4.90
CA LEU A 14 -11.04 -7.08 4.19
C LEU A 14 -11.16 -7.52 2.73
N GLU A 15 -11.91 -8.60 2.44
CA GLU A 15 -12.21 -9.02 1.07
C GLU A 15 -12.85 -7.88 0.27
N ARG A 16 -13.93 -7.30 0.81
CA ARG A 16 -14.64 -6.19 0.16
C ARG A 16 -13.77 -4.94 0.01
N TYR A 17 -12.95 -4.62 1.01
CA TYR A 17 -11.99 -3.51 0.93
C TYR A 17 -10.99 -3.75 -0.21
N ASN A 18 -10.48 -4.97 -0.37
CA ASN A 18 -9.57 -5.31 -1.46
C ASN A 18 -10.20 -5.19 -2.85
N GLU A 19 -11.51 -5.43 -2.97
CA GLU A 19 -12.22 -5.32 -4.25
C GLU A 19 -12.48 -3.87 -4.67
N ILE A 20 -12.68 -2.96 -3.72
CA ILE A 20 -13.23 -1.62 -3.98
C ILE A 20 -12.21 -0.52 -3.72
N ASP A 21 -11.45 -0.63 -2.62
CA ASP A 21 -10.63 0.45 -2.06
C ASP A 21 -9.14 0.10 -1.95
N ALA A 22 -8.70 -1.10 -2.33
CA ALA A 22 -7.28 -1.40 -2.38
C ALA A 22 -6.61 -0.82 -3.63
N ILE A 23 -5.29 -0.63 -3.50
CA ILE A 23 -4.44 -0.17 -4.61
C ILE A 23 -4.39 -1.26 -5.69
N PRO A 24 -4.70 -0.96 -6.97
CA PRO A 24 -4.80 -1.92 -8.05
C PRO A 24 -3.40 -2.19 -8.59
N PHE A 25 -2.58 -2.88 -7.79
CA PHE A 25 -1.18 -3.15 -8.12
C PHE A 25 -1.03 -3.79 -9.51
N GLN A 26 -1.94 -4.68 -9.91
CA GLN A 26 -1.89 -5.34 -11.22
C GLN A 26 -2.05 -4.36 -12.40
N GLU A 27 -2.80 -3.27 -12.21
CA GLU A 27 -3.01 -2.23 -13.23
C GLU A 27 -1.86 -1.22 -13.27
N LEU A 28 -1.23 -0.96 -12.12
CA LEU A 28 -0.19 0.05 -11.98
C LEU A 28 1.22 -0.49 -12.23
N LEU A 29 1.50 -1.73 -11.80
CA LEU A 29 2.79 -2.40 -11.92
C LEU A 29 2.94 -3.04 -13.30
N ARG A 30 2.94 -2.20 -14.34
CA ARG A 30 2.98 -2.66 -15.72
C ARG A 30 4.41 -2.99 -16.18
N PRO A 31 4.62 -4.07 -16.95
CA PRO A 31 5.95 -4.46 -17.43
C PRO A 31 6.47 -3.54 -18.55
N ASP A 32 5.57 -2.85 -19.26
CA ASP A 32 5.89 -1.97 -20.40
C ASP A 32 6.29 -0.54 -20.01
N ARG A 33 6.43 -0.27 -18.71
CA ARG A 33 6.83 1.03 -18.16
C ARG A 33 8.10 0.91 -17.30
N PRO A 34 8.91 1.98 -17.21
CA PRO A 34 10.03 2.04 -16.28
C PRO A 34 9.57 1.77 -14.84
N VAL A 35 10.32 0.95 -14.10
CA VAL A 35 9.98 0.50 -12.74
C VAL A 35 9.69 1.69 -11.82
N ALA A 36 10.57 2.70 -11.85
CA ALA A 36 10.41 3.91 -11.05
C ALA A 36 9.09 4.66 -11.35
N GLN A 37 8.67 4.70 -12.62
CA GLN A 37 7.44 5.38 -13.01
C GLN A 37 6.19 4.64 -12.51
N SER A 38 6.21 3.31 -12.58
CA SER A 38 5.12 2.47 -12.07
C SER A 38 5.01 2.54 -10.55
N LEU A 39 6.14 2.51 -9.83
CA LEU A 39 6.15 2.68 -8.37
C LEU A 39 5.72 4.08 -7.95
N ALA A 40 6.10 5.13 -8.69
CA ALA A 40 5.57 6.47 -8.46
C ALA A 40 4.05 6.52 -8.65
N SER A 41 3.53 5.86 -9.70
CA SER A 41 2.07 5.77 -9.94
C SER A 41 1.36 5.05 -8.79
N VAL A 42 1.95 3.99 -8.22
CA VAL A 42 1.45 3.31 -7.01
C VAL A 42 1.39 4.26 -5.82
N LEU A 43 2.43 5.05 -5.57
CA LEU A 43 2.48 5.98 -4.44
C LEU A 43 1.47 7.12 -4.58
N GLU A 44 1.30 7.66 -5.78
CA GLU A 44 0.28 8.69 -6.05
C GLU A 44 -1.14 8.14 -5.88
N GLU A 45 -1.40 6.94 -6.40
CA GLU A 45 -2.68 6.28 -6.23
C GLU A 45 -2.97 5.95 -4.75
N ALA A 46 -1.95 5.55 -3.99
CA ALA A 46 -2.05 5.37 -2.55
C ALA A 46 -2.46 6.68 -1.86
N ALA A 47 -1.84 7.81 -2.22
CA ALA A 47 -2.19 9.12 -1.67
C ALA A 47 -3.65 9.51 -1.97
N HIS A 48 -4.13 9.24 -3.19
CA HIS A 48 -5.53 9.45 -3.57
C HIS A 48 -6.48 8.64 -2.70
N ARG A 49 -6.26 7.32 -2.61
CA ARG A 49 -7.14 6.45 -1.83
C ARG A 49 -7.12 6.76 -0.34
N TYR A 50 -5.95 7.01 0.24
CA TYR A 50 -5.84 7.28 1.68
C TYR A 50 -6.52 8.59 2.10
N ALA A 51 -6.68 9.55 1.19
CA ALA A 51 -7.37 10.81 1.45
C ALA A 51 -8.81 10.87 0.90
N ALA A 52 -9.30 9.80 0.26
CA ALA A 52 -10.57 9.81 -0.46
C ALA A 52 -11.79 10.07 0.46
N ASP A 53 -11.79 9.46 1.65
CA ASP A 53 -12.82 9.66 2.66
C ASP A 53 -12.19 10.17 3.97
N PRO A 54 -12.44 11.44 4.37
CA PRO A 54 -11.93 11.97 5.64
C PRO A 54 -12.39 11.20 6.88
N THR A 55 -13.51 10.47 6.81
CA THR A 55 -14.03 9.66 7.91
C THR A 55 -13.46 8.24 7.96
N ALA A 56 -12.83 7.79 6.86
CA ALA A 56 -12.22 6.47 6.72
C ALA A 56 -10.79 6.57 6.13
N ALA A 57 -10.06 7.63 6.46
CA ALA A 57 -8.75 7.91 5.89
C ALA A 57 -7.71 6.82 6.20
N GLY A 58 -6.73 6.67 5.30
CA GLY A 58 -5.66 5.68 5.41
C GLY A 58 -6.03 4.30 4.85
N CYS A 59 -5.21 3.31 5.18
CA CYS A 59 -5.35 1.94 4.70
C CYS A 59 -5.90 1.02 5.79
N LEU A 60 -7.04 0.37 5.52
CA LEU A 60 -7.64 -0.57 6.46
C LEU A 60 -6.70 -1.74 6.81
N VAL A 61 -5.96 -2.26 5.83
CA VAL A 61 -5.02 -3.37 6.03
C VAL A 61 -3.90 -2.97 6.99
N LEU A 62 -3.31 -1.79 6.80
CA LEU A 62 -2.24 -1.30 7.68
C LEU A 62 -2.71 -1.04 9.11
N GLU A 63 -3.99 -0.70 9.30
CA GLU A 63 -4.58 -0.60 10.64
C GLU A 63 -4.83 -1.95 11.27
N GLY A 64 -5.29 -2.90 10.46
CA GLY A 64 -5.47 -4.29 10.87
C GLY A 64 -4.22 -4.92 11.44
N THR A 65 -3.04 -4.62 10.89
CA THR A 65 -1.77 -5.19 11.38
C THR A 65 -1.41 -4.78 12.82
N ARG A 66 -2.08 -3.75 13.36
CA ARG A 66 -1.90 -3.25 14.73
C ARG A 66 -3.04 -3.66 15.67
N CYS A 67 -3.97 -4.50 15.20
CA CYS A 67 -5.11 -4.94 15.99
C CYS A 67 -4.68 -5.79 17.20
N ASN A 68 -5.41 -5.66 18.32
CA ASN A 68 -5.22 -6.50 19.50
C ASN A 68 -5.80 -7.90 19.34
N ASP A 69 -6.77 -8.08 18.43
CA ASP A 69 -7.34 -9.37 18.10
C ASP A 69 -6.35 -10.16 17.21
N PRO A 70 -5.85 -11.33 17.65
CA PRO A 70 -4.82 -12.05 16.90
C PRO A 70 -5.28 -12.49 15.51
N GLN A 71 -6.54 -12.94 15.36
CA GLN A 71 -7.05 -13.44 14.08
C GLN A 71 -7.22 -12.30 13.07
N ALA A 72 -7.76 -11.16 13.53
CA ALA A 72 -7.87 -9.98 12.68
C ALA A 72 -6.48 -9.45 12.27
N ARG A 73 -5.53 -9.43 13.20
CA ARG A 73 -4.16 -9.01 12.92
C ARG A 73 -3.48 -9.92 11.91
N GLU A 74 -3.58 -11.24 12.08
CA GLU A 74 -3.00 -12.23 11.16
C GLU A 74 -3.57 -12.09 9.75
N ALA A 75 -4.90 -11.94 9.61
CA ALA A 75 -5.53 -11.73 8.32
C ALA A 75 -5.03 -10.46 7.61
N ALA A 76 -4.87 -9.36 8.35
CA ALA A 76 -4.33 -8.11 7.80
C ALA A 76 -2.84 -8.23 7.45
N GLN A 77 -2.05 -8.92 8.27
CA GLN A 77 -0.64 -9.18 8.01
C GLN A 77 -0.45 -10.01 6.74
N ALA A 78 -1.28 -11.03 6.51
CA ALA A 78 -1.24 -11.84 5.29
C ALA A 78 -1.49 -10.98 4.03
N LEU A 79 -2.48 -10.08 4.07
CA LEU A 79 -2.75 -9.16 2.96
C LEU A 79 -1.62 -8.15 2.76
N HIS A 80 -1.07 -7.62 3.85
CA HIS A 80 0.06 -6.69 3.78
C HIS A 80 1.29 -7.35 3.15
N ALA A 81 1.65 -8.56 3.61
CA ALA A 81 2.77 -9.32 3.07
C ALA A 81 2.56 -9.68 1.59
N ALA A 82 1.34 -10.03 1.19
CA ALA A 82 1.02 -10.28 -0.23
C ALA A 82 1.21 -9.01 -1.09
N ALA A 83 0.85 -7.84 -0.57
CA ALA A 83 1.07 -6.57 -1.26
C ALA A 83 2.56 -6.24 -1.39
N GLU A 84 3.35 -6.43 -0.33
CA GLU A 84 4.80 -6.24 -0.37
C GLU A 84 5.47 -7.20 -1.35
N GLU A 85 5.05 -8.47 -1.37
CA GLU A 85 5.58 -9.46 -2.31
C GLU A 85 5.27 -9.10 -3.77
N MET A 86 4.07 -8.57 -4.07
CA MET A 86 3.76 -8.10 -5.43
C MET A 86 4.72 -6.98 -5.88
N ILE A 87 5.02 -6.03 -5.00
CA ILE A 87 5.96 -4.94 -5.28
C ILE A 87 7.37 -5.51 -5.46
N ARG A 88 7.81 -6.37 -4.54
CA ARG A 88 9.14 -6.99 -4.55
C ARG A 88 9.37 -7.81 -5.80
N ALA A 89 8.43 -8.68 -6.18
CA ALA A 89 8.48 -9.47 -7.39
C ALA A 89 8.54 -8.59 -8.65
N TYR A 90 7.75 -7.52 -8.69
CA TYR A 90 7.77 -6.56 -9.80
C TYR A 90 9.14 -5.88 -9.94
N VAL A 91 9.74 -5.42 -8.85
CA VAL A 91 11.08 -4.80 -8.88
C VAL A 91 12.13 -5.84 -9.25
N ALA A 92 12.10 -7.03 -8.64
CA ALA A 92 13.08 -8.09 -8.86
C ALA A 92 13.18 -8.56 -10.31
N ALA A 93 12.07 -8.50 -11.06
CA ALA A 93 12.05 -8.85 -12.47
C ALA A 93 13.00 -8.02 -13.35
N ARG A 94 13.37 -6.80 -12.93
CA ARG A 94 14.28 -5.89 -13.66
C ARG A 94 15.47 -5.39 -12.85
N HIS A 95 15.33 -5.31 -11.52
CA HIS A 95 16.36 -4.85 -10.58
C HIS A 95 16.47 -5.81 -9.39
N PRO A 96 16.91 -7.08 -9.59
CA PRO A 96 16.91 -8.10 -8.54
C PRO A 96 17.76 -7.72 -7.33
N ARG A 97 18.86 -6.96 -7.52
CA ARG A 97 19.73 -6.51 -6.42
C ARG A 97 19.12 -5.41 -5.56
N GLU A 98 18.20 -4.63 -6.12
CA GLU A 98 17.56 -3.51 -5.42
C GLU A 98 16.15 -3.89 -4.89
N ALA A 99 15.67 -5.10 -5.18
CA ALA A 99 14.28 -5.50 -4.94
C ALA A 99 13.86 -5.28 -3.48
N ASP A 100 14.64 -5.77 -2.53
CA ASP A 100 14.31 -5.67 -1.11
C ASP A 100 14.38 -4.21 -0.65
N ARG A 101 15.49 -3.52 -0.92
CA ARG A 101 15.71 -2.11 -0.53
C ARG A 101 14.62 -1.17 -1.06
N ILE A 102 14.23 -1.34 -2.32
CA ILE A 102 13.19 -0.49 -2.94
C ILE A 102 11.81 -0.86 -2.39
N THR A 103 11.53 -2.14 -2.15
CA THR A 103 10.26 -2.57 -1.57
C THR A 103 10.11 -2.03 -0.15
N ASP A 104 11.14 -2.10 0.68
CA ASP A 104 11.16 -1.55 2.03
C ASP A 104 10.86 -0.05 2.03
N PHE A 105 11.47 0.69 1.09
CA PHE A 105 11.24 2.12 0.94
C PHE A 105 9.80 2.43 0.51
N VAL A 106 9.25 1.69 -0.45
CA VAL A 106 7.86 1.85 -0.92
C VAL A 106 6.88 1.52 0.21
N GLY A 107 7.06 0.38 0.88
CA GLY A 107 6.23 -0.05 2.01
C GLY A 107 6.25 0.97 3.15
N THR A 108 7.43 1.45 3.54
CA THR A 108 7.61 2.51 4.55
C THR A 108 6.89 3.80 4.15
N THR A 109 7.02 4.22 2.88
CA THR A 109 6.38 5.43 2.37
C THR A 109 4.86 5.30 2.40
N MET A 110 4.33 4.17 1.94
CA MET A 110 2.89 3.89 1.98
C MET A 110 2.34 3.85 3.41
N ALA A 111 3.06 3.21 4.34
CA ALA A 111 2.68 3.18 5.75
C ALA A 111 2.68 4.58 6.39
N GLY A 112 3.69 5.39 6.07
CA GLY A 112 3.78 6.77 6.52
C GLY A 112 2.64 7.64 5.97
N MET A 113 2.34 7.54 4.67
CA MET A 113 1.24 8.28 4.05
C MET A 113 -0.12 7.90 4.65
N SER A 114 -0.38 6.59 4.82
CA SER A 114 -1.60 6.09 5.47
C SER A 114 -1.78 6.69 6.88
N ALA A 115 -0.71 6.66 7.70
CA ALA A 115 -0.75 7.22 9.04
C ALA A 115 -0.95 8.76 9.03
N LYS A 116 -0.33 9.47 8.09
CA LYS A 116 -0.49 10.93 7.95
C LYS A 116 -1.91 11.31 7.51
N ALA A 117 -2.50 10.56 6.58
CA ALA A 117 -3.88 10.77 6.15
C ALA A 117 -4.85 10.69 7.33
N ARG A 118 -4.72 9.66 8.18
CA ARG A 118 -5.52 9.53 9.41
C ARG A 118 -5.34 10.67 10.40
N ASN A 119 -4.16 11.26 10.45
CA ASN A 119 -3.88 12.44 11.26
C ASN A 119 -4.36 13.75 10.60
N GLY A 120 -5.19 13.67 9.56
CA GLY A 120 -5.80 14.82 8.89
C GLY A 120 -4.92 15.48 7.82
N GLN A 121 -3.81 14.84 7.40
CA GLN A 121 -3.03 15.37 6.29
C GLN A 121 -3.78 15.18 4.97
N GLY A 122 -4.14 16.30 4.33
CA GLY A 122 -4.89 16.29 3.07
C GLY A 122 -4.10 15.81 1.85
N LEU A 123 -4.84 15.53 0.77
CA LEU A 123 -4.36 14.93 -0.47
C LEU A 123 -3.13 15.63 -1.06
N ASP A 124 -3.14 16.96 -1.19
CA ASP A 124 -2.04 17.72 -1.81
C ASP A 124 -0.69 17.44 -1.15
N ARG A 125 -0.69 17.32 0.18
CA ARG A 125 0.54 17.05 0.94
C ARG A 125 0.96 15.59 0.82
N LEU A 126 0.03 14.65 0.73
CA LEU A 126 0.34 13.24 0.47
C LEU A 126 0.90 13.05 -0.94
N LEU A 127 0.33 13.71 -1.95
CA LEU A 127 0.86 13.72 -3.32
C LEU A 127 2.26 14.32 -3.39
N ALA A 128 2.53 15.40 -2.63
CA ALA A 128 3.88 15.95 -2.53
C ALA A 128 4.88 14.92 -1.96
N THR A 129 4.49 14.16 -0.92
CA THR A 129 5.29 13.04 -0.40
C THR A 129 5.49 11.94 -1.44
N ALA A 130 4.44 11.51 -2.15
CA ALA A 130 4.53 10.49 -3.19
C ALA A 130 5.48 10.89 -4.32
N ARG A 131 5.41 12.13 -4.80
CA ARG A 131 6.29 12.65 -5.85
C ARG A 131 7.75 12.70 -5.43
N LEU A 132 8.04 13.15 -4.21
CA LEU A 132 9.41 13.13 -3.67
C LEU A 132 9.96 11.71 -3.58
N ALA A 133 9.14 10.77 -3.11
CA ALA A 133 9.52 9.36 -3.07
C ALA A 133 9.77 8.77 -4.48
N GLY A 134 8.94 9.15 -5.47
CA GLY A 134 9.15 8.78 -6.87
C GLY A 134 10.50 9.25 -7.43
N LEU A 135 10.92 10.47 -7.11
CA LEU A 135 12.26 10.98 -7.48
C LEU A 135 13.39 10.18 -6.82
N ALA A 136 13.23 9.84 -5.53
CA ALA A 136 14.20 9.02 -4.80
C ALA A 136 14.34 7.61 -5.41
N ILE A 137 13.21 6.97 -5.78
CA ILE A 137 13.21 5.65 -6.44
C ILE A 137 13.89 5.74 -7.80
N ALA A 138 13.56 6.75 -8.61
CA ALA A 138 14.17 6.94 -9.92
C ALA A 138 15.68 7.12 -9.82
N ARG A 139 16.14 7.86 -8.80
CA ARG A 139 17.57 8.02 -8.54
C ARG A 139 18.24 6.71 -8.10
N ALA A 140 17.63 5.99 -7.16
CA ALA A 140 18.19 4.74 -6.63
C ALA A 140 18.28 3.63 -7.69
N LEU A 141 17.38 3.60 -8.66
CA LEU A 141 17.38 2.61 -9.75
C LEU A 141 18.26 3.01 -10.96
N ALA A 142 18.78 4.24 -10.98
CA ALA A 142 19.68 4.74 -12.02
C ALA A 142 21.16 4.53 -11.68
N GLU A 143 21.46 4.10 -10.44
CA GLU A 143 22.78 3.70 -9.95
C GLU A 143 23.08 2.22 -10.30
#